data_AF-A0AAP3YJ87-F1
#
_entry.id   AF-A0AAP3YJ87-F1
#
_cell.length_a   1.000
_cell.length_b   1.000
_cell.length_c   1.000
_cell.angle_alpha   90.00
_cell.angle_beta   90.00
_cell.angle_gamma   90.00
#
_symmetry.space_group_name_H-M   'P 1'
#
loop_
_entity.id
_entity.type
_entity.pdbx_description
1 polymer ?
#
loop_
_entity_poly.entity_id
_entity_poly.type
_entity_poly.pdbx_seq_one_letter_code
_entity_poly.pdbx_strand_id
1 'polypeptide(L)'
;ADSPLADKIASANQQALERIIQSHPVLIGFDQAINVVPGMTAKTILHAGPPVTWEKMCGAMKGAVTGALVFEGLAQDLDEATDLAASGEITFSPCHEHDCVGSMAGVTSASMFMHIVKNKTYGNIAYTNMSEQMAKILRMGANDQSVIDRLNWMRDVQGPML
;
A
#
# COMPACT_ATOMS: atom_id res chain seq x y z
N ALA A 1 42.91 -2.38 -15.17
CA ALA A 1 41.56 -2.38 -14.60
C ALA A 1 40.65 -2.85 -15.70
N ASP A 2 40.42 -4.17 -15.77
CA ASP A 2 39.50 -4.85 -16.68
C ASP A 2 39.37 -6.27 -16.11
N SER A 3 38.27 -6.54 -15.41
CA SER A 3 37.94 -7.88 -14.93
C SER A 3 36.64 -8.27 -15.62
N PRO A 4 36.49 -9.50 -16.15
CA PRO A 4 35.25 -9.98 -16.73
C PRO A 4 34.03 -9.82 -15.81
N LEU A 5 34.25 -9.71 -14.50
CA LEU A 5 33.21 -9.38 -13.52
C LEU A 5 32.77 -7.91 -13.59
N ALA A 6 33.71 -6.97 -13.75
CA ALA A 6 33.41 -5.55 -13.86
C ALA A 6 32.57 -5.25 -15.12
N ASP A 7 32.89 -5.89 -16.24
CA ASP A 7 32.13 -5.74 -17.48
C ASP A 7 30.70 -6.28 -17.36
N LYS A 8 30.54 -7.43 -16.66
CA LYS A 8 29.21 -7.98 -16.35
C LYS A 8 28.37 -7.03 -15.50
N ILE A 9 28.98 -6.43 -14.48
CA ILE A 9 28.31 -5.44 -13.62
C ILE A 9 27.93 -4.20 -14.43
N ALA A 10 28.85 -3.68 -15.25
CA ALA A 10 28.60 -2.52 -16.09
C ALA A 10 27.45 -2.76 -17.07
N SER A 11 27.44 -3.91 -17.74
CA SER A 11 26.37 -4.30 -18.67
C SER A 11 25.02 -4.46 -17.98
N ALA A 12 24.97 -5.10 -16.80
CA ALA A 12 23.74 -5.26 -16.03
C ALA A 12 23.21 -3.91 -15.53
N ASN A 13 24.08 -3.02 -15.04
CA ASN A 13 23.72 -1.68 -14.60
C ASN A 13 23.19 -0.84 -15.76
N GLN A 14 23.82 -0.93 -16.94
CA GLN A 14 23.34 -0.25 -18.13
C GLN A 14 21.92 -0.68 -18.48
N GLN A 15 21.64 -1.99 -18.53
CA GLN A 15 20.30 -2.50 -18.80
C GLN A 15 19.27 -2.06 -17.74
N ALA A 16 19.65 -2.08 -16.46
CA ALA A 16 18.78 -1.64 -15.37
C ALA A 16 18.45 -0.14 -15.49
N LEU A 17 19.46 0.70 -15.74
CA LEU A 17 19.31 2.13 -15.90
C LEU A 17 18.49 2.49 -17.14
N GLU A 18 18.73 1.82 -18.26
CA GLU A 18 17.94 1.98 -19.49
C GLU A 18 16.46 1.69 -19.21
N ARG A 19 16.14 0.60 -18.50
CA ARG A 19 14.75 0.30 -18.13
C ARG A 19 14.12 1.38 -17.25
N ILE A 20 14.86 1.91 -16.28
CA ILE A 20 14.35 2.98 -15.41
C ILE A 20 14.12 4.26 -16.21
N ILE A 21 15.09 4.69 -17.00
CA ILE A 21 15.03 5.95 -17.78
C ILE A 21 13.96 5.89 -18.87
N GLN A 22 13.83 4.76 -19.57
CA GLN A 22 12.90 4.60 -20.69
C GLN A 22 11.48 4.21 -20.25
N SER A 23 11.25 4.04 -18.95
CA SER A 23 9.91 3.79 -18.43
C SER A 23 8.99 4.97 -18.68
N HIS A 24 7.77 4.68 -19.11
CA HIS A 24 6.74 5.68 -19.37
C HIS A 24 5.50 5.38 -18.51
N PRO A 25 5.53 5.76 -17.21
CA PRO A 25 4.43 5.51 -16.29
C PRO A 25 3.24 6.43 -16.62
N VAL A 26 2.08 5.82 -16.84
CA VAL A 26 0.83 6.52 -17.15
C VAL A 26 -0.23 6.03 -16.17
N LEU A 27 -0.91 6.97 -15.51
CA LEU A 27 -2.10 6.69 -14.72
C LEU A 27 -3.23 6.28 -15.69
N ILE A 28 -3.75 5.05 -15.53
CA ILE A 28 -4.76 4.49 -16.43
C ILE A 28 -6.12 4.26 -15.76
N GLY A 29 -6.23 4.47 -14.44
CA GLY A 29 -7.50 4.36 -13.73
C GLY A 29 -7.33 4.28 -12.23
N PHE A 30 -8.46 4.06 -11.57
CA PHE A 30 -8.59 3.89 -10.14
C PHE A 30 -9.54 2.73 -9.85
N ASP A 31 -9.24 1.93 -8.83
CA ASP A 31 -10.14 0.88 -8.34
C ASP A 31 -9.77 0.50 -6.90
N GLN A 32 -10.64 -0.22 -6.21
CA GLN A 32 -10.36 -0.77 -4.89
C GLN A 32 -9.22 -1.78 -4.94
N ALA A 33 -8.40 -1.81 -3.89
CA ALA A 33 -7.22 -2.66 -3.81
C ALA A 33 -7.54 -4.15 -4.02
N ILE A 34 -8.67 -4.63 -3.52
CA ILE A 34 -9.12 -6.02 -3.67
C ILE A 34 -9.31 -6.45 -5.14
N ASN A 35 -9.61 -5.50 -6.04
CA ASN A 35 -9.88 -5.79 -7.44
C ASN A 35 -8.60 -5.81 -8.29
N VAL A 36 -7.56 -5.06 -7.90
CA VAL A 36 -6.42 -4.77 -8.78
C VAL A 36 -5.05 -5.11 -8.20
N VAL A 37 -4.90 -5.12 -6.87
CA VAL A 37 -3.60 -5.39 -6.23
C VAL A 37 -3.34 -6.90 -6.21
N PRO A 38 -2.22 -7.38 -6.80
CA PRO A 38 -1.88 -8.81 -6.81
C PRO A 38 -1.84 -9.40 -5.41
N GLY A 39 -2.50 -10.53 -5.17
CA GLY A 39 -2.47 -11.23 -3.88
C GLY A 39 -3.22 -10.54 -2.73
N MET A 40 -3.98 -9.47 -3.00
CA MET A 40 -4.85 -8.86 -2.01
C MET A 40 -5.99 -9.81 -1.62
N THR A 41 -6.34 -9.83 -0.33
CA THR A 41 -7.51 -10.56 0.20
C THR A 41 -8.26 -9.66 1.16
N ALA A 42 -9.50 -10.03 1.54
CA ALA A 42 -10.28 -9.30 2.52
C ALA A 42 -9.61 -9.22 3.92
N LYS A 43 -8.67 -10.13 4.23
CA LYS A 43 -7.90 -10.15 5.49
C LYS A 43 -6.41 -9.85 5.27
N THR A 44 -6.05 -9.19 4.18
CA THR A 44 -4.69 -8.71 3.92
C THR A 44 -4.61 -7.22 4.21
N ILE A 45 -3.63 -6.81 5.02
CA ILE A 45 -3.27 -5.41 5.23
C ILE A 45 -1.84 -5.21 4.74
N LEU A 46 -1.66 -4.37 3.73
CA LEU A 46 -0.33 -4.00 3.27
C LEU A 46 0.25 -2.86 4.10
N HIS A 47 1.58 -2.76 4.16
CA HIS A 47 2.27 -1.68 4.88
C HIS A 47 3.54 -1.21 4.16
N ALA A 48 4.05 -0.03 4.53
CA ALA A 48 5.33 0.46 4.04
C ALA A 48 6.53 -0.30 4.65
N GLY A 49 7.68 -0.22 3.98
CA GLY A 49 8.94 -0.80 4.45
C GLY A 49 9.09 -2.30 4.13
N PRO A 50 10.12 -2.97 4.67
CA PRO A 50 10.34 -4.42 4.54
C PRO A 50 9.39 -5.22 5.45
N PRO A 51 9.36 -6.57 5.34
CA PRO A 51 8.52 -7.42 6.19
C PRO A 51 8.69 -7.13 7.69
N VAL A 52 7.57 -6.94 8.39
CA VAL A 52 7.54 -6.72 9.84
C VAL A 52 6.31 -7.39 10.44
N THR A 53 6.47 -8.04 11.60
CA THR A 53 5.34 -8.62 12.33
C THR A 53 4.61 -7.54 13.11
N TRP A 54 3.34 -7.77 13.41
CA TRP A 54 2.48 -6.87 14.18
C TRP A 54 3.16 -6.35 15.46
N GLU A 55 3.79 -7.23 16.24
CA GLU A 55 4.38 -6.89 17.53
C GLU A 55 5.48 -5.82 17.38
N LYS A 56 6.23 -5.89 16.27
CA LYS A 56 7.37 -5.04 15.94
C LYS A 56 7.00 -3.77 15.18
N MET A 57 5.74 -3.62 14.75
CA MET A 57 5.27 -2.37 14.15
C MET A 57 5.36 -1.22 15.15
N CYS A 58 5.74 -0.04 14.68
CA CYS A 58 5.75 1.16 15.51
C CYS A 58 4.33 1.65 15.81
N GLY A 59 4.17 2.50 16.83
CA GLY A 59 2.85 2.97 17.27
C GLY A 59 2.00 3.60 16.16
N ALA A 60 2.60 4.39 15.27
CA ALA A 60 1.89 5.01 14.14
C ALA A 60 1.38 3.95 13.14
N MET A 61 2.18 2.94 12.83
CA MET A 61 1.77 1.86 11.94
C MET A 61 0.69 0.98 12.59
N LYS A 62 0.81 0.70 13.90
CA LYS A 62 -0.23 -0.01 14.65
C LYS A 62 -1.56 0.73 14.63
N GLY A 63 -1.54 2.05 14.88
CA GLY A 63 -2.74 2.88 14.81
C GLY A 63 -3.38 2.90 13.41
N ALA A 64 -2.55 2.93 12.36
CA ALA A 64 -3.03 2.88 10.98
C ALA A 64 -3.69 1.52 10.63
N VAL A 65 -3.09 0.41 11.08
CA VAL A 65 -3.66 -0.94 10.89
C VAL A 65 -4.99 -1.05 11.62
N THR A 66 -5.07 -0.66 12.89
CA THR A 66 -6.33 -0.78 13.65
C THR A 66 -7.44 0.09 13.05
N GLY A 67 -7.10 1.31 12.63
CA GLY A 67 -8.04 2.15 11.89
C GLY A 67 -8.51 1.52 10.57
N ALA A 68 -7.60 0.89 9.82
CA ALA A 68 -7.96 0.17 8.60
C ALA A 68 -8.89 -1.03 8.87
N LEU A 69 -8.65 -1.80 9.94
CA LEU A 69 -9.50 -2.93 10.31
C LEU A 69 -10.92 -2.50 10.70
N VAL A 70 -11.06 -1.38 11.41
CA VAL A 70 -12.37 -0.78 11.71
C VAL A 70 -13.03 -0.27 10.43
N PHE A 71 -12.28 0.39 9.55
CA PHE A 71 -12.79 0.86 8.25
C PHE A 71 -13.30 -0.28 7.36
N GLU A 72 -12.62 -1.43 7.34
CA GLU A 72 -13.07 -2.62 6.62
C GLU A 72 -14.24 -3.34 7.31
N GLY A 73 -14.64 -2.91 8.51
CA GLY A 73 -15.69 -3.57 9.29
C GLY A 73 -15.30 -4.94 9.83
N LEU A 74 -13.99 -5.21 9.94
CA LEU A 74 -13.47 -6.45 10.51
C LEU A 74 -13.43 -6.43 12.05
N ALA A 75 -13.52 -5.23 12.64
CA ALA A 75 -13.63 -4.98 14.07
C ALA A 75 -14.58 -3.80 14.33
N GLN A 76 -15.29 -3.83 15.46
CA GLN A 76 -16.25 -2.80 15.85
C GLN A 76 -15.58 -1.54 16.38
N ASP A 77 -14.41 -1.69 17.01
CA ASP A 77 -13.64 -0.61 17.60
C ASP A 77 -12.13 -0.89 17.56
N LEU A 78 -11.34 0.04 18.08
CA LEU A 78 -9.87 -0.01 18.04
C LEU A 78 -9.29 -1.09 18.98
N ASP A 79 -10.01 -1.47 20.04
CA ASP A 79 -9.56 -2.49 20.98
C ASP A 79 -9.74 -3.87 20.33
N GLU A 80 -10.93 -4.15 19.77
CA GLU A 80 -11.17 -5.37 18.99
C GLU A 80 -10.24 -5.44 17.76
N ALA A 81 -9.97 -4.32 17.09
CA ALA A 81 -9.03 -4.28 15.97
C ALA A 81 -7.60 -4.62 16.40
N THR A 82 -7.20 -4.22 17.61
CA THR A 82 -5.87 -4.53 18.18
C THR A 82 -5.75 -6.02 18.47
N ASP A 83 -6.79 -6.62 19.06
CA ASP A 83 -6.85 -8.06 19.34
C ASP A 83 -6.86 -8.87 18.04
N LEU A 84 -7.66 -8.46 17.05
CA LEU A 84 -7.71 -9.11 15.74
C LEU A 84 -6.36 -9.02 15.02
N ALA A 85 -5.69 -7.86 15.05
CA ALA A 85 -4.36 -7.72 14.46
C ALA A 85 -3.32 -8.65 15.12
N ALA A 86 -3.45 -8.90 16.43
CA ALA A 86 -2.58 -9.80 17.18
C ALA A 86 -2.95 -11.30 17.07
N SER A 87 -4.14 -11.63 16.59
CA SER A 87 -4.68 -13.00 16.57
C SER A 87 -3.96 -13.96 15.61
N GLY A 88 -3.26 -13.42 14.61
CA GLY A 88 -2.70 -14.19 13.50
C GLY A 88 -3.68 -14.43 12.33
N GLU A 89 -4.92 -13.92 12.41
CA GLU A 89 -5.90 -14.02 11.32
C GLU A 89 -5.66 -13.02 10.17
N ILE A 90 -4.93 -11.93 10.44
CA ILE A 90 -4.61 -10.90 9.45
C ILE A 90 -3.25 -11.18 8.82
N THR A 91 -3.21 -11.18 7.50
CA THR A 91 -1.96 -11.25 6.74
C THR A 91 -1.38 -9.85 6.58
N PHE A 92 -0.21 -9.62 7.19
CA PHE A 92 0.57 -8.39 6.97
C PHE A 92 1.66 -8.65 5.94
N SER A 93 1.72 -7.79 4.91
CA SER A 93 2.73 -7.90 3.86
C SER A 93 3.20 -6.52 3.38
N PRO A 94 4.48 -6.35 3.01
CA PRO A 94 4.95 -5.11 2.41
C PRO A 94 4.24 -4.75 1.12
N CYS A 95 3.94 -3.48 0.89
CA CYS A 95 3.42 -3.01 -0.40
C CYS A 95 4.33 -3.45 -1.58
N HIS A 96 5.65 -3.43 -1.39
CA HIS A 96 6.62 -3.76 -2.44
C HIS A 96 6.56 -5.22 -2.91
N GLU A 97 5.98 -6.13 -2.12
CA GLU A 97 5.78 -7.54 -2.51
C GLU A 97 4.52 -7.75 -3.35
N HIS A 98 3.73 -6.69 -3.53
CA HIS A 98 2.44 -6.70 -4.23
C HIS A 98 2.39 -5.64 -5.35
N ASP A 99 3.54 -5.26 -5.92
CA ASP A 99 3.67 -4.19 -6.92
C ASP A 99 3.11 -2.82 -6.45
N CYS A 100 3.06 -2.60 -5.13
CA CYS A 100 2.52 -1.40 -4.52
C CYS A 100 3.59 -0.56 -3.81
N VAL A 101 3.28 0.71 -3.58
CA VAL A 101 4.00 1.57 -2.64
C VAL A 101 3.03 2.30 -1.71
N GLY A 102 3.40 2.45 -0.44
CA GLY A 102 2.59 3.11 0.58
C GLY A 102 3.33 4.31 1.19
N SER A 103 2.65 5.45 1.32
CA SER A 103 3.20 6.66 1.94
C SER A 103 3.17 6.57 3.48
N MET A 104 4.26 6.96 4.15
CA MET A 104 4.37 6.97 5.62
C MET A 104 4.17 5.58 6.23
N ALA A 105 3.12 5.34 7.06
CA ALA A 105 2.79 3.99 7.52
C ALA A 105 2.45 3.05 6.35
N GLY A 106 1.97 3.60 5.24
CA GLY A 106 1.68 2.87 4.00
C GLY A 106 0.57 1.84 4.11
N VAL A 107 -0.25 1.91 5.15
CA VAL A 107 -1.34 0.97 5.37
C VAL A 107 -2.33 1.04 4.21
N THR A 108 -2.58 -0.11 3.61
CA THR A 108 -3.56 -0.29 2.52
C THR A 108 -4.39 -1.53 2.80
N SER A 109 -5.71 -1.37 2.85
CA SER A 109 -6.68 -2.45 3.03
C SER A 109 -7.54 -2.67 1.77
N ALA A 110 -8.28 -3.78 1.75
CA ALA A 110 -9.01 -4.29 0.59
C ALA A 110 -9.91 -3.25 -0.11
N SER A 111 -10.65 -2.45 0.64
CA SER A 111 -11.63 -1.49 0.12
C SER A 111 -11.05 -0.11 -0.18
N MET A 112 -9.76 0.13 0.10
CA MET A 112 -9.11 1.40 -0.23
C MET A 112 -8.89 1.52 -1.74
N PHE A 113 -9.20 2.67 -2.30
CA PHE A 113 -8.95 2.96 -3.72
C PHE A 113 -7.46 3.20 -4.00
N MET A 114 -7.02 2.69 -5.14
CA MET A 114 -5.65 2.66 -5.61
C MET A 114 -5.53 3.36 -6.96
N HIS A 115 -4.44 4.12 -7.15
CA HIS A 115 -4.00 4.52 -8.48
C HIS A 115 -3.51 3.28 -9.23
N ILE A 116 -3.91 3.13 -10.49
CA ILE A 116 -3.42 2.08 -11.37
C ILE A 116 -2.46 2.72 -12.38
N VAL A 117 -1.16 2.52 -12.19
CA VAL A 117 -0.12 3.15 -13.01
C VAL A 117 0.52 2.10 -13.90
N LYS A 118 0.32 2.21 -15.22
CA LYS A 118 0.91 1.30 -16.20
C LYS A 118 2.15 1.91 -16.84
N ASN A 119 3.24 1.17 -16.84
CA ASN A 119 4.39 1.48 -17.67
C ASN A 119 4.10 1.10 -19.13
N LYS A 120 3.89 2.09 -20.02
CA LYS A 120 3.58 1.78 -21.44
C LYS A 120 4.76 1.14 -22.17
N THR A 121 5.99 1.39 -21.76
CA THR A 121 7.20 0.87 -22.41
C THR A 121 7.39 -0.62 -22.12
N TYR A 122 7.26 -1.02 -20.86
CA TYR A 122 7.59 -2.40 -20.41
C TYR A 122 6.38 -3.21 -19.91
N GLY A 123 5.20 -2.61 -19.86
CA GLY A 123 3.93 -3.29 -19.60
C GLY A 123 3.59 -3.57 -18.14
N ASN A 124 4.55 -3.45 -17.21
CA ASN A 124 4.32 -3.64 -15.78
C ASN A 124 3.38 -2.57 -15.20
N ILE A 125 2.69 -2.91 -14.12
CA ILE A 125 1.74 -2.03 -13.42
C ILE A 125 2.22 -1.85 -11.98
N ALA A 126 2.02 -0.67 -11.43
CA ALA A 126 2.27 -0.36 -10.03
C ALA A 126 1.07 0.36 -9.42
N TYR A 127 0.91 0.23 -8.10
CA TYR A 127 -0.22 0.80 -7.37
C TYR A 127 0.20 1.64 -6.17
N THR A 128 -0.64 2.61 -5.81
CA THR A 128 -0.51 3.34 -4.55
C THR A 128 -1.86 3.87 -4.11
N ASN A 129 -2.12 3.89 -2.81
CA ASN A 129 -3.37 4.43 -2.27
C ASN A 129 -3.48 5.95 -2.48
N MET A 130 -4.67 6.50 -2.21
CA MET A 130 -4.92 7.93 -2.38
C MET A 130 -4.52 8.74 -1.13
N SER A 131 -4.12 9.99 -1.35
CA SER A 131 -3.90 10.90 -0.22
C SER A 131 -5.21 11.31 0.42
N GLU A 132 -5.34 11.06 1.71
CA GLU A 132 -6.50 11.40 2.55
C GLU A 132 -6.73 12.93 2.68
N GLN A 133 -5.73 13.74 2.34
CA GLN A 133 -5.67 15.18 2.61
C GLN A 133 -5.74 15.51 4.12
N MET A 134 -5.37 16.73 4.53
CA MET A 134 -5.30 17.18 5.95
C MET A 134 -4.11 16.65 6.77
N ALA A 135 -4.03 17.11 8.03
CA ALA A 135 -2.98 16.75 8.99
C ALA A 135 -3.33 15.52 9.85
N LYS A 136 -4.61 15.32 10.20
CA LYS A 136 -5.08 14.16 10.98
C LYS A 136 -5.56 13.06 10.03
N ILE A 137 -4.71 12.06 9.81
CA ILE A 137 -4.87 11.07 8.73
C ILE A 137 -4.33 9.70 9.14
N LEU A 138 -4.88 8.65 8.52
CA LEU A 138 -4.55 7.25 8.78
C LEU A 138 -3.08 6.96 8.53
N ARG A 139 -2.48 7.48 7.45
CA ARG A 139 -1.06 7.21 7.16
C ARG A 139 -0.08 7.74 8.21
N MET A 140 -0.53 8.59 9.14
CA MET A 140 0.22 9.05 10.31
C MET A 140 -0.17 8.33 11.62
N GLY A 141 -1.06 7.33 11.54
CA GLY A 141 -1.55 6.53 12.66
C GLY A 141 -2.78 7.10 13.36
N ALA A 142 -3.40 8.18 12.85
CA ALA A 142 -4.65 8.68 13.41
C ALA A 142 -5.83 7.82 12.94
N ASN A 143 -6.73 7.46 13.84
CA ASN A 143 -7.76 6.44 13.59
C ASN A 143 -9.07 6.74 14.35
N ASP A 144 -9.39 8.02 14.55
CA ASP A 144 -10.66 8.40 15.16
C ASP A 144 -11.81 8.34 14.14
N GLN A 145 -13.04 8.54 14.62
CA GLN A 145 -14.24 8.52 13.78
C GLN A 145 -14.12 9.46 12.58
N SER A 146 -13.51 10.63 12.74
CA SER A 146 -13.34 11.59 11.63
C SER A 146 -12.42 11.08 10.52
N VAL A 147 -11.44 10.23 10.84
CA VAL A 147 -10.60 9.54 9.86
C VAL A 147 -11.39 8.42 9.19
N ILE A 148 -12.10 7.59 9.97
CA ILE A 148 -12.87 6.46 9.43
C ILE A 148 -13.99 6.95 8.50
N ASP A 149 -14.74 7.99 8.88
CA ASP A 149 -15.79 8.61 8.07
C ASP A 149 -15.22 9.14 6.74
N ARG A 150 -14.01 9.69 6.78
CA ARG A 150 -13.32 10.16 5.58
C ARG A 150 -12.93 8.99 4.68
N LEU A 151 -12.39 7.90 5.22
CA LEU A 151 -12.06 6.71 4.43
C LEU A 151 -13.31 6.13 3.78
N ASN A 152 -14.43 6.07 4.50
CA ASN A 152 -15.73 5.68 3.94
C ASN A 152 -16.15 6.62 2.81
N TRP A 153 -16.07 7.94 2.99
CA TRP A 153 -16.35 8.89 1.92
C TRP A 153 -15.42 8.72 0.70
N MET A 154 -14.14 8.45 0.93
CA MET A 154 -13.18 8.20 -0.14
C MET A 154 -13.52 6.93 -0.92
N ARG A 155 -14.01 5.87 -0.24
CA ARG A 155 -14.47 4.62 -0.88
C ARG A 155 -15.80 4.79 -1.61
N ASP A 156 -16.75 5.49 -1.02
CA ASP A 156 -18.16 5.49 -1.46
C ASP A 156 -18.49 6.64 -2.42
N VAL A 157 -17.71 7.73 -2.39
CA VAL A 157 -17.96 8.93 -3.18
C VAL A 157 -16.75 9.31 -4.02
N GLN A 158 -15.58 9.55 -3.42
CA GLN A 158 -14.42 10.04 -4.16
C GLN A 158 -13.93 9.03 -5.19
N GLY A 159 -13.65 7.79 -4.76
CA GLY A 159 -13.11 6.72 -5.59
C GLY A 159 -13.97 6.43 -6.81
N PRO A 160 -15.29 6.21 -6.66
CA PRO A 160 -16.20 5.97 -7.78
C PRO A 160 -16.32 7.14 -8.77
N MET A 161 -15.94 8.36 -8.38
CA MET A 161 -15.95 9.54 -9.26
C MET A 161 -14.66 9.70 -10.10
N LEU A 162 -13.56 9.03 -9.73
CA LEU A 162 -12.26 9.12 -10.40
C LEU A 162 -12.16 8.16 -11.59
#